data_AF-A0A8J6XPA3-F1
#
_entry.id   AF-A0A8J6XPA3-F1
#
_cell.length_a   1.000
_cell.length_b   1.000
_cell.length_c   1.000
_cell.angle_alpha   90.00
_cell.angle_beta   90.00
_cell.angle_gamma   90.00
#
_symmetry.space_group_name_H-M   'P 1'
#
loop_
_entity.id
_entity.type
_entity.pdbx_description
1 polymer ?
#
loop_
_entity_poly.entity_id
_entity_poly.type
_entity_poly.pdbx_seq_one_letter_code
_entity_poly.pdbx_strand_id
1 'polypeptide(L)'
;HGLLDRGVEPEEIGVVGRGLEAMALPLRRHFRRLGVPFSGEGAMVPGAGPGRRLRRLTEFLRRGPASEADLWAETRAEHANATELLLGLRVLGVQRLADLAGLPADAAPPAGVLLPIAVGVEDEVEENHRASRRLPNDVLRRAVDEAQRLVSVLEGWPVTGSATVHRRYTTEVLGALGWNEETQEFRAVRDGLDALCREFPPTFDLARTEWLKLVGDRLEHAGDVPLGGEGAGVQVLTVMESRARTFGHLVVVGVNRGVFPRIGHEDPMLPEAVRARLAADVLPEMPVKGRSADEERYLFAQLLSSAPTVTLSWHVFSGDGTMTPSPFVDRLQRGAGVGAPTRIGQLWSSDEIATRPRPAYELAVLAAPSAGARGIGGLLAAAVAEGRTGAGEESTVVPPENVAAARTDLMAAVELPANATGPSPWFGISGAGEDPDEATLWVTHAERTGTCPWRAFVERRLGIMPLPDPLLGLPGIDGPLVGQVVHGVLEAIVARTV
;
A
#
# COMPACT_ATOMS: atom_id res chain seq x y z
N HIS A 1 3.24 -15.07 19.38
CA HIS A 1 3.81 -14.18 20.41
C HIS A 1 3.83 -14.87 21.76
N GLY A 2 2.72 -14.97 22.50
CA GLY A 2 2.72 -15.58 23.85
C GLY A 2 3.22 -17.05 23.95
N LEU A 3 3.19 -17.85 22.87
CA LEU A 3 3.87 -19.16 22.86
C LEU A 3 5.41 -19.01 22.92
N LEU A 4 5.96 -18.09 22.14
CA LEU A 4 7.40 -17.82 22.10
C LEU A 4 7.88 -17.19 23.41
N ASP A 5 7.10 -16.30 24.01
CA ASP A 5 7.45 -15.68 25.30
C ASP A 5 7.51 -16.72 26.44
N ARG A 6 6.77 -17.82 26.29
CA ARG A 6 6.82 -18.99 27.19
C ARG A 6 7.92 -19.99 26.85
N GLY A 7 8.77 -19.70 25.87
CA GLY A 7 9.91 -20.53 25.49
C GLY A 7 9.58 -21.71 24.57
N VAL A 8 8.45 -21.69 23.85
CA VAL A 8 8.17 -22.67 22.80
C VAL A 8 9.09 -22.40 21.61
N GLU A 9 9.76 -23.44 21.11
CA GLU A 9 10.62 -23.34 19.94
C GLU A 9 9.79 -22.96 18.70
N PRO A 10 10.21 -21.94 17.91
CA PRO A 10 9.47 -21.49 16.74
C PRO A 10 9.10 -22.60 15.74
N GLU A 11 9.99 -23.56 15.55
CA GLU A 11 9.85 -24.70 14.62
C GLU A 11 8.71 -25.64 15.02
N GLU A 12 8.29 -25.64 16.29
CA GLU A 12 7.14 -26.41 16.76
C GLU A 12 5.79 -25.77 16.43
N ILE A 13 5.80 -24.55 15.88
CA ILE A 13 4.60 -23.75 15.63
C ILE A 13 4.26 -23.73 14.14
N GLY A 14 3.07 -24.21 13.80
CA GLY A 14 2.46 -24.05 12.48
C GLY A 14 1.42 -22.94 12.47
N VAL A 15 1.42 -22.11 11.43
CA VAL A 15 0.38 -21.11 11.14
C VAL A 15 -0.21 -21.43 9.78
N VAL A 16 -1.44 -21.93 9.76
CA VAL A 16 -2.05 -22.50 8.55
C VAL A 16 -3.30 -21.75 8.14
N GLY A 17 -3.37 -21.32 6.88
CA GLY A 17 -4.56 -20.72 6.26
C GLY A 17 -5.09 -21.54 5.10
N ARG A 18 -6.40 -21.51 4.83
CA ARG A 18 -6.95 -22.20 3.64
C ARG A 18 -6.42 -21.62 2.32
N GLY A 19 -6.18 -20.32 2.31
CA GLY A 19 -5.35 -19.57 1.38
C GLY A 19 -4.65 -18.48 2.18
N LEU A 20 -3.49 -18.02 1.71
CA LEU A 20 -2.70 -17.01 2.40
C LEU A 20 -2.69 -15.67 1.67
N GLU A 21 -3.34 -15.55 0.51
CA GLU A 21 -3.26 -14.39 -0.38
C GLU A 21 -3.61 -13.07 0.33
N ALA A 22 -4.68 -13.06 1.13
CA ALA A 22 -5.11 -11.88 1.90
C ALA A 22 -4.31 -11.64 3.19
N MET A 23 -3.62 -12.65 3.72
CA MET A 23 -2.96 -12.62 5.03
C MET A 23 -1.44 -12.62 4.96
N ALA A 24 -0.85 -13.01 3.83
CA ALA A 24 0.58 -13.19 3.65
C ALA A 24 1.35 -11.89 3.93
N LEU A 25 0.94 -10.77 3.33
CA LEU A 25 1.59 -9.48 3.56
C LEU A 25 1.41 -8.98 5.01
N PRO A 26 0.20 -9.00 5.61
CA PRO A 26 0.02 -8.73 7.05
C PRO A 26 0.88 -9.63 7.95
N LEU A 27 0.91 -10.94 7.72
CA LEU A 27 1.69 -11.90 8.51
C LEU A 27 3.18 -11.58 8.42
N ARG A 28 3.72 -11.38 7.22
CA ARG A 28 5.12 -10.97 7.00
C ARG A 28 5.45 -9.72 7.79
N ARG A 29 4.60 -8.69 7.69
CA ARG A 29 4.79 -7.41 8.37
C ARG A 29 4.77 -7.57 9.88
N HIS A 30 3.79 -8.29 10.43
CA HIS A 30 3.62 -8.43 11.87
C HIS A 30 4.65 -9.37 12.49
N PHE A 31 5.00 -10.47 11.83
CA PHE A 31 6.03 -11.38 12.34
C PHE A 31 7.39 -10.68 12.41
N ARG A 32 7.75 -9.89 11.39
CA ARG A 32 8.94 -9.03 11.43
C ARG A 32 8.90 -8.02 12.57
N ARG A 33 7.78 -7.28 12.70
CA ARG A 33 7.61 -6.29 13.79
C ARG A 33 7.71 -6.89 15.18
N LEU A 34 7.34 -8.16 15.32
CA LEU A 34 7.37 -8.90 16.58
C LEU A 34 8.65 -9.73 16.76
N GLY A 35 9.57 -9.71 15.79
CA GLY A 35 10.79 -10.53 15.83
C GLY A 35 10.49 -12.02 15.86
N VAL A 36 9.34 -12.44 15.35
CA VAL A 36 8.98 -13.84 15.20
C VAL A 36 9.76 -14.38 14.01
N PRO A 37 10.68 -15.35 14.17
CA PRO A 37 11.29 -16.02 13.03
C PRO A 37 10.22 -16.88 12.33
N PHE A 38 10.19 -16.85 11.00
CA PHE A 38 9.21 -17.59 10.22
C PHE A 38 9.73 -17.96 8.84
N SER A 39 9.15 -19.02 8.30
CA SER A 39 9.34 -19.41 6.91
C SER A 39 8.02 -19.77 6.24
N GLY A 40 7.84 -19.31 5.00
CA GLY A 40 6.78 -19.78 4.11
C GLY A 40 7.34 -20.74 3.06
N GLU A 41 6.52 -21.67 2.56
CA GLU A 41 6.94 -22.63 1.53
C GLU A 41 6.57 -22.15 0.11
N GLY A 42 5.27 -22.05 -0.22
CA GLY A 42 4.81 -21.55 -1.52
C GLY A 42 4.05 -20.22 -1.47
N ALA A 43 3.85 -19.65 -0.28
CA ALA A 43 3.20 -18.36 -0.15
C ALA A 43 4.11 -17.24 -0.69
N MET A 44 3.62 -16.51 -1.68
CA MET A 44 4.29 -15.35 -2.26
C MET A 44 3.65 -14.06 -1.74
N VAL A 45 4.44 -13.00 -1.69
CA VAL A 45 3.97 -11.66 -1.40
C VAL A 45 4.48 -10.68 -2.45
N PRO A 46 3.79 -9.56 -2.68
CA PRO A 46 4.31 -8.51 -3.54
C PRO A 46 5.71 -8.10 -3.08
N GLY A 47 6.67 -8.13 -4.00
CA GLY A 47 8.02 -7.62 -3.72
C GLY A 47 8.00 -6.10 -3.55
N ALA A 48 8.99 -5.58 -2.81
CA ALA A 48 9.24 -4.14 -2.75
C ALA A 48 9.78 -3.63 -4.10
N GLY A 49 9.77 -2.30 -4.30
CA GLY A 49 10.39 -1.61 -5.44
C GLY A 49 10.03 -2.19 -6.82
N PRO A 50 10.89 -3.05 -7.41
CA PRO A 50 10.66 -3.72 -8.68
C PRO A 50 9.27 -4.31 -8.92
N GLY A 51 8.76 -5.14 -8.00
CA GLY A 51 7.46 -5.81 -8.18
C GLY A 51 6.29 -4.82 -8.20
N ARG A 52 6.36 -3.76 -7.37
CA ARG A 52 5.38 -2.68 -7.38
C ARG A 52 5.39 -1.94 -8.72
N ARG A 53 6.57 -1.60 -9.26
CA ARG A 53 6.70 -0.90 -10.55
C ARG A 53 6.14 -1.73 -11.71
N LEU A 54 6.35 -3.04 -11.72
CA LEU A 54 5.79 -3.94 -12.74
C LEU A 54 4.25 -3.95 -12.74
N ARG A 55 3.62 -3.98 -11.55
CA ARG A 55 2.16 -3.89 -11.42
C ARG A 55 1.62 -2.54 -11.91
N ARG A 56 2.31 -1.44 -11.57
CA ARG A 56 1.97 -0.09 -12.05
C ARG A 56 2.11 0.04 -13.57
N LEU A 57 3.16 -0.54 -14.14
CA LEU A 57 3.35 -0.60 -15.60
C LEU A 57 2.15 -1.25 -16.29
N THR A 58 1.67 -2.39 -15.79
CA THR A 58 0.51 -3.08 -16.38
C THR A 58 -0.75 -2.22 -16.31
N GLU A 59 -0.96 -1.50 -15.21
CA GLU A 59 -2.07 -0.56 -15.07
C GLU A 59 -1.94 0.62 -16.05
N PHE A 60 -0.73 1.19 -16.15
CA PHE A 60 -0.39 2.29 -17.05
C PHE A 60 -0.63 1.91 -18.52
N LEU A 61 -0.12 0.75 -18.96
CA LEU A 61 -0.26 0.28 -20.34
C LEU A 61 -1.73 0.10 -20.74
N ARG A 62 -2.58 -0.38 -19.81
CA ARG A 62 -4.03 -0.54 -20.04
C ARG A 62 -4.75 0.80 -20.20
N ARG A 63 -4.36 1.84 -19.44
CA ARG A 63 -4.98 3.17 -19.49
C ARG A 63 -4.39 4.06 -20.60
N GLY A 64 -3.13 3.86 -20.98
CA GLY A 64 -2.45 4.60 -22.04
C GLY A 64 -2.42 6.12 -21.78
N PRO A 65 -2.75 6.98 -22.76
CA PRO A 65 -2.77 8.44 -22.57
C PRO A 65 -3.77 8.94 -21.51
N ALA A 66 -4.78 8.13 -21.18
CA ALA A 66 -5.75 8.44 -20.12
C ALA A 66 -5.25 8.09 -18.71
N SER A 67 -4.00 7.61 -18.57
CA SER A 67 -3.39 7.35 -17.26
C SER A 67 -3.29 8.61 -16.42
N GLU A 68 -3.55 8.48 -15.12
CA GLU A 68 -3.34 9.55 -14.15
C GLU A 68 -1.84 9.94 -14.09
N ALA A 69 -1.57 11.23 -13.87
CA ALA A 69 -0.21 11.76 -13.75
C ALA A 69 0.56 11.10 -12.60
N ASP A 70 -0.14 10.76 -11.50
CA ASP A 70 0.43 10.00 -10.38
C ASP A 70 0.89 8.61 -10.82
N LEU A 71 0.04 7.88 -11.56
CA LEU A 71 0.38 6.56 -12.08
C LEU A 71 1.56 6.61 -13.05
N TRP A 72 1.59 7.61 -13.95
CA TRP A 72 2.73 7.84 -14.84
C TRP A 72 4.01 8.12 -14.06
N ALA A 73 3.98 9.01 -13.06
CA ALA A 73 5.15 9.34 -12.25
C ALA A 73 5.66 8.14 -11.44
N GLU A 74 4.76 7.31 -10.87
CA GLU A 74 5.12 6.09 -10.14
C GLU A 74 5.72 5.00 -11.06
N THR A 75 5.39 5.03 -12.35
CA THR A 75 5.84 4.01 -13.33
C THR A 75 7.17 4.38 -13.98
N ARG A 76 7.56 5.65 -14.01
CA ARG A 76 8.85 6.10 -14.56
C ARG A 76 10.03 5.51 -13.78
N ALA A 77 11.20 5.49 -14.43
CA ALA A 77 12.45 5.31 -13.71
C ALA A 77 12.61 6.38 -12.61
N GLU A 78 13.45 6.16 -11.60
CA GLU A 78 13.60 7.13 -10.51
C GLU A 78 14.14 8.46 -11.03
N HIS A 79 13.46 9.55 -10.63
CA HIS A 79 13.84 10.92 -10.96
C HIS A 79 13.91 11.75 -9.69
N ALA A 80 14.89 12.66 -9.63
CA ALA A 80 14.88 13.73 -8.64
C ALA A 80 13.61 14.58 -8.80
N ASN A 81 13.08 15.10 -7.69
CA ASN A 81 11.93 16.00 -7.64
C ASN A 81 10.57 15.39 -8.05
N ALA A 82 10.40 14.06 -7.96
CA ALA A 82 9.13 13.41 -8.33
C ALA A 82 7.92 13.95 -7.53
N THR A 83 8.11 14.22 -6.23
CA THR A 83 7.07 14.81 -5.37
C THR A 83 6.75 16.25 -5.76
N GLU A 84 7.76 17.10 -5.95
CA GLU A 84 7.58 18.47 -6.40
C GLU A 84 6.90 18.54 -7.77
N LEU A 85 7.26 17.64 -8.69
CA LEU A 85 6.64 17.54 -10.00
C LEU A 85 5.15 17.21 -9.86
N LEU A 86 4.78 16.16 -9.12
CA LEU A 86 3.38 15.78 -8.93
C LEU A 86 2.55 16.90 -8.30
N LEU A 87 3.10 17.59 -7.31
CA LEU A 87 2.43 18.73 -6.69
C LEU A 87 2.27 19.90 -7.68
N GLY A 88 3.30 20.21 -8.46
CA GLY A 88 3.23 21.25 -9.48
C GLY A 88 2.22 20.93 -10.59
N LEU A 89 2.14 19.65 -11.02
CA LEU A 89 1.14 19.20 -11.99
C LEU A 89 -0.29 19.41 -11.46
N ARG A 90 -0.54 19.06 -10.20
CA ARG A 90 -1.86 19.28 -9.58
C ARG A 90 -2.20 20.77 -9.44
N VAL A 91 -1.23 21.62 -9.10
CA VAL A 91 -1.42 23.09 -9.11
C VAL A 91 -1.78 23.61 -10.49
N LEU A 92 -1.19 23.04 -11.55
CA LEU A 92 -1.51 23.37 -12.94
C LEU A 92 -2.80 22.71 -13.44
N GLY A 93 -3.52 21.94 -12.62
CA GLY A 93 -4.74 21.25 -13.02
C GLY A 93 -4.51 20.03 -13.93
N VAL A 94 -3.28 19.56 -14.06
CA VAL A 94 -2.90 18.43 -14.94
C VAL A 94 -3.24 17.12 -14.25
N GLN A 95 -4.14 16.34 -14.85
CA GLN A 95 -4.60 15.06 -14.31
C GLN A 95 -4.03 13.86 -15.04
N ARG A 96 -4.00 13.94 -16.37
CA ARG A 96 -3.69 12.81 -17.23
C ARG A 96 -2.42 13.04 -17.99
N LEU A 97 -1.83 11.94 -18.45
CA LEU A 97 -0.66 11.98 -19.31
C LEU A 97 -0.91 12.80 -20.59
N ALA A 98 -2.09 12.66 -21.20
CA ALA A 98 -2.47 13.44 -22.38
C ALA A 98 -2.52 14.95 -22.10
N ASP A 99 -3.02 15.35 -20.93
CA ASP A 99 -3.09 16.76 -20.52
C ASP A 99 -1.69 17.34 -20.33
N LEU A 100 -0.79 16.55 -19.73
CA LEU A 100 0.62 16.92 -19.58
C LEU A 100 1.31 17.07 -20.93
N ALA A 101 1.07 16.15 -21.87
CA ALA A 101 1.64 16.22 -23.21
C ALA A 101 1.13 17.45 -24.00
N GLY A 102 -0.12 17.84 -23.76
CA GLY A 102 -0.76 19.02 -24.36
C GLY A 102 -0.51 20.34 -23.62
N LEU A 103 0.27 20.34 -22.54
CA LEU A 103 0.49 21.53 -21.73
C LEU A 103 1.26 22.60 -22.54
N PRO A 104 0.75 23.84 -22.66
CA PRO A 104 1.41 24.86 -23.46
C PRO A 104 2.70 25.34 -22.80
N ALA A 105 3.65 25.82 -23.61
CA ALA A 105 4.99 26.19 -23.16
C ALA A 105 5.02 27.36 -22.15
N ASP A 106 3.95 28.16 -22.11
CA ASP A 106 3.74 29.30 -21.22
C ASP A 106 2.78 29.00 -20.04
N ALA A 107 2.38 27.73 -19.85
CA ALA A 107 1.47 27.34 -18.77
C ALA A 107 2.04 27.62 -17.37
N ALA A 108 3.37 27.62 -17.22
CA ALA A 108 4.02 27.88 -15.94
C ALA A 108 4.52 29.33 -15.84
N PRO A 109 4.44 29.97 -14.65
CA PRO A 109 5.01 31.28 -14.43
C PRO A 109 6.52 31.31 -14.72
N PRO A 110 7.11 32.46 -15.13
CA PRO A 110 8.55 32.56 -15.38
C PRO A 110 9.43 32.14 -14.19
N ALA A 111 8.93 32.37 -12.97
CA ALA A 111 9.61 32.01 -11.72
C ALA A 111 9.40 30.55 -11.27
N GLY A 112 8.67 29.73 -12.03
CA GLY A 112 8.28 28.36 -11.65
C GLY A 112 6.97 28.28 -10.89
N VAL A 113 6.43 27.06 -10.77
CA VAL A 113 5.13 26.79 -10.16
C VAL A 113 5.26 26.79 -8.64
N LEU A 114 4.44 27.58 -7.94
CA LEU A 114 4.41 27.62 -6.48
C LEU A 114 3.79 26.33 -5.94
N LEU A 115 4.47 25.64 -5.04
CA LEU A 115 4.01 24.38 -4.46
C LEU A 115 3.27 24.61 -3.15
N PRO A 116 2.22 23.82 -2.85
CA PRO A 116 1.46 23.92 -1.61
C PRO A 116 2.17 23.26 -0.41
N ILE A 117 3.49 23.44 -0.30
CA ILE A 117 4.30 22.97 0.82
C ILE A 117 4.89 24.19 1.53
N ALA A 118 4.54 24.36 2.80
CA ALA A 118 5.22 25.29 3.68
C ALA A 118 6.61 24.73 4.06
N VAL A 119 7.65 25.53 3.88
CA VAL A 119 8.97 25.22 4.46
C VAL A 119 8.95 25.67 5.92
N GLY A 120 9.27 24.76 6.84
CA GLY A 120 9.55 25.12 8.22
C GLY A 120 10.78 26.03 8.26
N VAL A 121 10.68 27.15 8.97
CA VAL A 121 11.79 28.08 9.16
C VAL A 121 12.81 27.39 10.06
N GLU A 122 13.93 26.94 9.50
CA GLU A 122 15.16 26.87 10.29
C GLU A 122 15.67 28.31 10.40
N ASP A 123 15.76 28.76 11.65
CA ASP A 123 16.33 30.02 12.15
C ASP A 123 15.49 31.30 12.04
N GLU A 124 15.25 31.84 13.23
CA GLU A 124 14.83 33.18 13.63
C GLU A 124 14.93 34.26 12.53
N VAL A 125 13.82 34.53 11.84
CA VAL A 125 13.59 35.83 11.23
C VAL A 125 12.16 36.25 11.51
N GLU A 126 12.03 37.36 12.23
CA GLU A 126 10.81 38.14 12.36
C GLU A 126 10.31 38.53 10.95
N GLU A 127 9.38 37.76 10.39
CA GLU A 127 8.21 38.20 9.62
C GLU A 127 7.50 37.00 8.97
N ASN A 128 6.17 37.04 8.96
CA ASN A 128 5.22 35.94 8.82
C ASN A 128 5.11 35.25 7.44
N HIS A 129 6.19 35.15 6.66
CA HIS A 129 6.15 34.54 5.33
C HIS A 129 6.86 33.18 5.30
N ARG A 130 6.09 32.11 5.50
CA ARG A 130 6.56 30.74 5.22
C ARG A 130 6.96 30.65 3.75
N ALA A 131 8.27 30.60 3.47
CA ALA A 131 8.78 30.49 2.12
C ALA A 131 8.23 29.22 1.44
N SER A 132 7.45 29.40 0.37
CA SER A 132 6.86 28.27 -0.37
C SER A 132 7.87 27.72 -1.38
N ARG A 133 7.98 26.40 -1.47
CA ARG A 133 8.83 25.76 -2.50
C ARG A 133 8.27 26.02 -3.90
N ARG A 134 9.15 26.01 -4.90
CA ARG A 134 8.78 26.16 -6.32
C ARG A 134 9.27 24.97 -7.13
N LEU A 135 8.44 24.51 -8.07
CA LEU A 135 8.85 23.58 -9.12
C LEU A 135 9.57 24.37 -10.23
N PRO A 136 10.84 24.06 -10.53
CA PRO A 136 11.57 24.71 -11.61
C PRO A 136 10.97 24.43 -13.00
N ASN A 137 11.01 25.42 -13.89
CA ASN A 137 10.46 25.32 -15.24
C ASN A 137 11.20 24.29 -16.12
N ASP A 138 12.48 24.05 -15.89
CA ASP A 138 13.25 23.01 -16.60
C ASP A 138 12.79 21.59 -16.23
N VAL A 139 12.38 21.38 -14.98
CA VAL A 139 11.81 20.10 -14.53
C VAL A 139 10.46 19.86 -15.19
N LEU A 140 9.60 20.90 -15.23
CA LEU A 140 8.30 20.81 -15.89
C LEU A 140 8.44 20.59 -17.40
N ARG A 141 9.32 21.33 -18.08
CA ARG A 141 9.57 21.17 -19.53
C ARG A 141 10.03 19.76 -19.87
N ARG A 142 10.97 19.20 -19.10
CA ARG A 142 11.41 17.80 -19.28
C ARG A 142 10.25 16.83 -19.14
N ALA A 143 9.38 17.03 -18.15
CA ALA A 143 8.18 16.21 -17.95
C ALA A 143 7.21 16.30 -19.13
N VAL A 144 6.98 17.50 -19.69
CA VAL A 144 6.16 17.70 -20.90
C VAL A 144 6.77 16.98 -22.09
N ASP A 145 8.08 17.15 -22.34
CA ASP A 145 8.76 16.52 -23.46
C ASP A 145 8.71 14.98 -23.38
N GLU A 146 8.86 14.42 -22.17
CA GLU A 146 8.70 12.99 -21.90
C GLU A 146 7.27 12.51 -22.15
N ALA A 147 6.27 13.25 -21.66
CA ALA A 147 4.87 12.93 -21.87
C ALA A 147 4.50 12.94 -23.37
N GLN A 148 4.98 13.94 -24.12
CA GLN A 148 4.76 14.05 -25.57
C GLN A 148 5.35 12.86 -26.33
N ARG A 149 6.59 12.46 -26.03
CA ARG A 149 7.20 11.26 -26.63
C ARG A 149 6.38 10.01 -26.32
N LEU A 150 5.97 9.85 -25.06
CA LEU A 150 5.23 8.67 -24.62
C LEU A 150 3.84 8.60 -25.26
N VAL A 151 3.11 9.71 -25.32
CA VAL A 151 1.81 9.80 -26.02
C VAL A 151 1.97 9.49 -27.50
N SER A 152 3.01 10.03 -28.15
CA SER A 152 3.28 9.74 -29.57
C SER A 152 3.51 8.25 -29.83
N VAL A 153 4.25 7.55 -28.96
CA VAL A 153 4.44 6.09 -29.06
C VAL A 153 3.12 5.33 -28.88
N LEU A 154 2.31 5.73 -27.90
CA LEU A 154 1.03 5.08 -27.60
C LEU A 154 -0.01 5.28 -28.71
N GLU A 155 -0.07 6.48 -29.30
CA GLU A 155 -0.94 6.80 -30.44
C GLU A 155 -0.48 6.11 -31.73
N GLY A 156 0.84 5.98 -31.91
CA GLY A 156 1.43 5.24 -33.03
C GLY A 156 1.29 3.72 -32.90
N TRP A 157 0.85 3.20 -31.76
CA TRP A 157 0.73 1.76 -31.52
C TRP A 157 -0.47 1.18 -32.29
N PRO A 158 -0.25 0.30 -33.30
CA PRO A 158 -1.32 -0.30 -34.08
C PRO A 158 -2.33 -1.05 -33.21
N VAL A 159 -3.60 -0.96 -33.60
CA VAL A 159 -4.71 -1.65 -32.93
C VAL A 159 -4.58 -3.16 -33.05
N THR A 160 -4.04 -3.65 -34.18
CA THR A 160 -3.79 -5.07 -34.47
C THR A 160 -2.41 -5.24 -35.09
N GLY A 161 -1.71 -6.31 -34.73
CA GLY A 161 -0.48 -6.71 -35.39
C GLY A 161 0.11 -7.97 -34.78
N SER A 162 1.26 -8.39 -35.30
CA SER A 162 1.96 -9.56 -34.77
C SER A 162 2.53 -9.30 -33.36
N ALA A 163 2.77 -10.37 -32.61
CA ALA A 163 3.41 -10.30 -31.30
C ALA A 163 4.75 -9.52 -31.32
N THR A 164 5.53 -9.66 -32.41
CA THR A 164 6.79 -8.93 -32.60
C THR A 164 6.59 -7.42 -32.69
N VAL A 165 5.54 -6.98 -33.40
CA VAL A 165 5.19 -5.56 -33.49
C VAL A 165 4.78 -5.04 -32.11
N HIS A 166 3.88 -5.74 -31.41
CA HIS A 166 3.45 -5.34 -30.08
C HIS A 166 4.60 -5.32 -29.05
N ARG A 167 5.53 -6.27 -29.12
CA ARG A 167 6.76 -6.27 -28.31
C ARG A 167 7.62 -5.04 -28.56
N ARG A 168 7.78 -4.63 -29.82
CA ARG A 168 8.55 -3.43 -30.19
C ARG A 168 7.95 -2.19 -29.52
N TYR A 169 6.65 -1.95 -29.68
CA TYR A 169 5.97 -0.81 -29.05
C TYR A 169 6.00 -0.88 -27.52
N THR A 170 5.86 -2.06 -26.92
CA THR A 170 6.00 -2.22 -25.46
C THR A 170 7.40 -1.78 -25.02
N THR A 171 8.45 -2.15 -25.78
CA THR A 171 9.84 -1.76 -25.50
C THR A 171 10.06 -0.26 -25.70
N GLU A 172 9.47 0.34 -26.73
CA GLU A 172 9.51 1.79 -26.96
C GLU A 172 8.85 2.56 -25.80
N VAL A 173 7.74 2.05 -25.25
CA VAL A 173 7.10 2.60 -24.05
C VAL A 173 8.04 2.52 -22.84
N LEU A 174 8.71 1.38 -22.61
CA LEU A 174 9.69 1.27 -21.52
C LEU A 174 10.83 2.28 -21.65
N GLY A 175 11.35 2.47 -22.86
CA GLY A 175 12.37 3.48 -23.15
C GLY A 175 11.87 4.91 -22.90
N ALA A 176 10.64 5.22 -23.30
CA ALA A 176 10.02 6.52 -23.04
C ALA A 176 9.74 6.78 -21.55
N LEU A 177 9.53 5.73 -20.75
CA LEU A 177 9.45 5.78 -19.28
C LEU A 177 10.81 5.88 -18.60
N GLY A 178 11.90 5.85 -19.36
CA GLY A 178 13.28 5.94 -18.87
C GLY A 178 13.84 4.64 -18.27
N TRP A 179 13.20 3.50 -18.52
CA TRP A 179 13.68 2.22 -17.96
C TRP A 179 14.98 1.79 -18.66
N ASN A 180 15.95 1.35 -17.86
CA ASN A 180 17.27 0.89 -18.33
C ASN A 180 17.33 -0.65 -18.36
N GLU A 181 17.98 -1.22 -19.39
CA GLU A 181 18.24 -2.65 -19.57
C GLU A 181 19.00 -3.31 -18.41
N GLU A 182 19.76 -2.51 -17.65
CA GLU A 182 20.51 -2.96 -16.48
C GLU A 182 19.64 -3.19 -15.23
N THR A 183 18.39 -2.68 -15.22
CA THR A 183 17.47 -2.86 -14.10
C THR A 183 16.84 -4.25 -14.09
N GLN A 184 16.50 -4.75 -12.90
CA GLN A 184 15.85 -6.05 -12.74
C GLN A 184 14.45 -6.03 -13.38
N GLU A 185 13.74 -4.91 -13.26
CA GLU A 185 12.41 -4.67 -13.79
C GLU A 185 12.40 -4.79 -15.31
N PHE A 186 13.31 -4.11 -15.99
CA PHE A 186 13.38 -4.17 -17.44
C PHE A 186 13.67 -5.58 -17.93
N ARG A 187 14.61 -6.30 -17.28
CA ARG A 187 14.89 -7.71 -17.60
C ARG A 187 13.66 -8.59 -17.43
N ALA A 188 12.93 -8.44 -16.32
CA ALA A 188 11.71 -9.21 -16.08
C ALA A 188 10.64 -8.96 -17.16
N VAL A 189 10.44 -7.71 -17.57
CA VAL A 189 9.52 -7.40 -18.67
C VAL A 189 10.01 -8.02 -19.98
N ARG A 190 11.26 -7.76 -20.36
CA ARG A 190 11.86 -8.27 -21.60
C ARG A 190 11.74 -9.78 -21.71
N ASP A 191 12.12 -10.51 -20.67
CA ASP A 191 12.09 -11.98 -20.66
C ASP A 191 10.63 -12.49 -20.76
N GLY A 192 9.68 -11.79 -20.12
CA GLY A 192 8.25 -12.05 -20.27
C GLY A 192 7.73 -11.82 -21.69
N LEU A 193 8.13 -10.72 -22.33
CA LEU A 193 7.76 -10.41 -23.72
C LEU A 193 8.36 -11.41 -24.71
N ASP A 194 9.62 -11.80 -24.51
CA ASP A 194 10.32 -12.78 -25.35
C ASP A 194 9.65 -14.15 -25.26
N ALA A 195 9.25 -14.57 -24.06
CA ALA A 195 8.50 -15.81 -23.87
C ALA A 195 7.12 -15.74 -24.57
N LEU A 196 6.37 -14.65 -24.39
CA LEU A 196 5.09 -14.46 -25.06
C LEU A 196 5.22 -14.48 -26.58
N CYS A 197 6.24 -13.82 -27.16
CA CYS A 197 6.44 -13.84 -28.61
C CYS A 197 6.69 -15.25 -29.18
N ARG A 198 7.27 -16.18 -28.40
CA ARG A 198 7.49 -17.56 -28.85
C ARG A 198 6.22 -18.42 -28.85
N GLU A 199 5.18 -17.99 -28.14
CA GLU A 199 3.90 -18.70 -28.05
C GLU A 199 3.02 -18.49 -29.30
N PHE A 200 3.30 -17.43 -30.09
CA PHE A 200 2.51 -17.08 -31.26
C PHE A 200 3.29 -17.28 -32.57
N PRO A 201 2.66 -17.81 -33.63
CA PRO A 201 3.23 -17.79 -34.98
C PRO A 201 3.51 -16.34 -35.44
N PRO A 202 4.57 -16.08 -36.24
CA PRO A 202 4.90 -14.72 -36.69
C PRO A 202 3.80 -14.00 -37.48
N THR A 203 2.90 -14.76 -38.12
CA THR A 203 1.79 -14.25 -38.94
C THR A 203 0.48 -14.13 -38.18
N PHE A 204 0.45 -14.47 -36.88
CA PHE A 204 -0.77 -14.36 -36.08
C PHE A 204 -0.96 -12.92 -35.65
N ASP A 205 -2.02 -12.29 -36.14
CA ASP A 205 -2.42 -10.95 -35.72
C ASP A 205 -3.18 -11.02 -34.40
N LEU A 206 -2.73 -10.20 -33.45
CA LEU A 206 -3.29 -10.07 -32.12
C LEU A 206 -3.82 -8.64 -31.95
N ALA A 207 -4.93 -8.47 -31.23
CA ALA A 207 -5.37 -7.13 -30.87
C ALA A 207 -4.45 -6.56 -29.77
N ARG A 208 -4.22 -5.25 -29.80
CA ARG A 208 -3.45 -4.54 -28.77
C ARG A 208 -3.99 -4.82 -27.37
N THR A 209 -5.30 -4.85 -27.20
CA THR A 209 -5.95 -5.13 -25.91
C THR A 209 -5.67 -6.55 -25.41
N GLU A 210 -5.63 -7.54 -26.31
CA GLU A 210 -5.29 -8.92 -25.99
C GLU A 210 -3.82 -9.05 -25.62
N TRP A 211 -2.92 -8.40 -26.38
CA TRP A 211 -1.50 -8.32 -26.05
C TRP A 211 -1.29 -7.74 -24.65
N LEU A 212 -1.90 -6.60 -24.34
CA LEU A 212 -1.76 -5.95 -23.04
C LEU A 212 -2.33 -6.79 -21.90
N LYS A 213 -3.38 -7.59 -22.15
CA LYS A 213 -3.89 -8.56 -21.19
C LYS A 213 -2.85 -9.66 -20.93
N LEU A 214 -2.29 -10.27 -21.98
CA LEU A 214 -1.29 -11.33 -21.85
C LEU A 214 -0.01 -10.85 -21.15
N VAL A 215 0.44 -9.63 -21.48
CA VAL A 215 1.55 -8.97 -20.77
C VAL A 215 1.19 -8.77 -19.30
N GLY A 216 -0.01 -8.28 -19.01
CA GLY A 216 -0.47 -8.09 -17.64
C GLY A 216 -0.51 -9.38 -16.83
N ASP A 217 -1.06 -10.45 -17.40
CA ASP A 217 -1.13 -11.77 -16.77
C ASP A 217 0.28 -12.36 -16.53
N ARG A 218 1.20 -12.15 -17.48
CA ARG A 218 2.61 -12.58 -17.35
C ARG A 218 3.37 -11.80 -16.26
N LEU A 219 3.05 -10.52 -16.08
CA LEU A 219 3.72 -9.63 -15.13
C LEU A 219 3.04 -9.56 -13.76
N GLU A 220 1.84 -10.11 -13.59
CA GLU A 220 1.05 -10.00 -12.35
C GLU A 220 1.82 -10.43 -11.10
N HIS A 221 2.55 -11.53 -11.22
CA HIS A 221 3.39 -12.11 -10.16
C HIS A 221 4.89 -11.89 -10.42
N ALA A 222 5.24 -11.11 -11.45
CA ALA A 222 6.63 -10.79 -11.74
C ALA A 222 7.16 -9.84 -10.65
N GLY A 223 8.20 -10.30 -9.94
CA GLY A 223 8.73 -9.58 -8.79
C GLY A 223 8.03 -9.87 -7.46
N ASP A 224 7.09 -10.82 -7.42
CA ASP A 224 6.67 -11.41 -6.15
C ASP A 224 7.86 -12.14 -5.51
N VAL A 225 7.95 -12.06 -4.20
CA VAL A 225 9.00 -12.70 -3.41
C VAL A 225 8.38 -13.71 -2.46
N PRO A 226 9.12 -14.77 -2.06
CA PRO A 226 8.66 -15.66 -1.01
C PRO A 226 8.28 -14.86 0.24
N LEU A 227 7.24 -15.33 0.95
CA LEU A 227 6.75 -14.73 2.19
C LEU A 227 7.88 -14.45 3.19
N GLY A 228 8.87 -15.34 3.25
CA GLY A 228 10.14 -15.16 3.95
C GLY A 228 10.73 -16.48 4.44
N GLY A 229 11.94 -16.39 5.01
CA GLY A 229 12.66 -17.46 5.70
C GLY A 229 13.41 -18.43 4.78
N GLU A 230 14.41 -19.11 5.34
CA GLU A 230 15.18 -20.19 4.69
C GLU A 230 14.82 -21.55 5.33
N GLY A 231 13.53 -21.74 5.64
CA GLY A 231 12.98 -22.99 6.22
C GLY A 231 13.02 -23.11 7.75
N ALA A 232 13.60 -22.15 8.48
CA ALA A 232 13.62 -22.11 9.95
C ALA A 232 12.53 -21.18 10.53
N GLY A 233 12.20 -21.37 11.80
CA GLY A 233 11.18 -20.58 12.49
C GLY A 233 9.76 -21.14 12.37
N VAL A 234 8.79 -20.30 12.72
CA VAL A 234 7.35 -20.59 12.60
C VAL A 234 6.99 -20.90 11.15
N GLN A 235 6.37 -22.06 10.92
CA GLN A 235 6.00 -22.52 9.58
C GLN A 235 4.68 -21.87 9.16
N VAL A 236 4.69 -21.03 8.12
CA VAL A 236 3.48 -20.38 7.59
C VAL A 236 3.07 -21.04 6.29
N LEU A 237 1.96 -21.78 6.32
CA LEU A 237 1.59 -22.70 5.25
C LEU A 237 0.13 -22.56 4.84
N THR A 238 -0.17 -22.94 3.61
CA THR A 238 -1.53 -23.27 3.20
C THR A 238 -1.92 -24.63 3.75
N VAL A 239 -3.23 -24.90 3.84
CA VAL A 239 -3.76 -26.22 4.23
C VAL A 239 -3.20 -27.36 3.36
N MET A 240 -2.89 -27.06 2.09
CA MET A 240 -2.33 -28.04 1.16
C MET A 240 -0.86 -28.34 1.48
N GLU A 241 -0.06 -27.31 1.74
CA GLU A 241 1.35 -27.44 2.13
C GLU A 241 1.52 -28.07 3.52
N SER A 242 0.55 -27.89 4.42
CA SER A 242 0.58 -28.50 5.75
C SER A 242 0.27 -30.00 5.77
N ARG A 243 -0.14 -30.60 4.64
CA ARG A 243 -0.46 -32.04 4.59
C ARG A 243 0.74 -32.86 5.03
N ALA A 244 0.49 -33.89 5.83
CA ALA A 244 1.50 -34.81 6.39
C ALA A 244 2.58 -34.15 7.27
N ARG A 245 2.39 -32.89 7.70
CA ARG A 245 3.23 -32.23 8.71
C ARG A 245 2.58 -32.36 10.09
N THR A 246 3.40 -32.35 11.14
CA THR A 246 2.96 -32.30 12.53
C THR A 246 3.61 -31.13 13.25
N PHE A 247 2.91 -30.57 14.23
CA PHE A 247 3.34 -29.41 15.00
C PHE A 247 3.16 -29.67 16.49
N GLY A 248 3.95 -29.01 17.33
CA GLY A 248 3.66 -28.93 18.77
C GLY A 248 2.45 -28.03 19.02
N HIS A 249 2.33 -26.94 18.26
CA HIS A 249 1.22 -26.00 18.31
C HIS A 249 0.77 -25.60 16.90
N LEU A 250 -0.52 -25.70 16.61
CA LEU A 250 -1.09 -25.24 15.34
C LEU A 250 -2.00 -24.04 15.57
N VAL A 251 -1.84 -23.00 14.75
CA VAL A 251 -2.78 -21.88 14.65
C VAL A 251 -3.39 -21.88 13.25
N VAL A 252 -4.69 -22.15 13.16
CA VAL A 252 -5.43 -22.04 11.90
C VAL A 252 -6.05 -20.65 11.79
N VAL A 253 -5.69 -19.93 10.74
CA VAL A 253 -6.09 -18.54 10.51
C VAL A 253 -7.17 -18.40 9.44
N GLY A 254 -8.01 -17.37 9.58
CA GLY A 254 -9.06 -17.05 8.61
C GLY A 254 -10.17 -18.11 8.53
N VAL A 255 -10.54 -18.73 9.65
CA VAL A 255 -11.58 -19.78 9.72
C VAL A 255 -12.99 -19.16 9.65
N ASN A 256 -13.25 -18.43 8.57
CA ASN A 256 -14.47 -17.69 8.29
C ASN A 256 -15.36 -18.42 7.27
N ARG A 257 -16.67 -18.16 7.31
CA ARG A 257 -17.61 -18.68 6.31
C ARG A 257 -17.21 -18.21 4.91
N GLY A 258 -17.18 -19.13 3.94
CA GLY A 258 -16.80 -18.85 2.56
C GLY A 258 -15.29 -18.89 2.30
N VAL A 259 -14.47 -18.75 3.35
CA VAL A 259 -13.01 -18.84 3.28
C VAL A 259 -12.56 -20.28 3.55
N PHE A 260 -13.00 -20.87 4.67
CA PHE A 260 -12.73 -22.27 5.00
C PHE A 260 -13.93 -22.88 5.73
N PRO A 261 -14.74 -23.75 5.09
CA PRO A 261 -14.55 -24.34 3.75
C PRO A 261 -14.68 -23.30 2.62
N ARG A 262 -13.93 -23.51 1.54
CA ARG A 262 -14.10 -22.71 0.32
C ARG A 262 -15.47 -23.01 -0.31
N ILE A 263 -16.12 -21.98 -0.84
CA ILE A 263 -17.30 -22.15 -1.69
C ILE A 263 -16.83 -22.45 -3.11
N GLY A 264 -17.13 -23.67 -3.58
CA GLY A 264 -16.91 -24.03 -4.98
C GLY A 264 -17.83 -23.22 -5.89
N HIS A 265 -17.26 -22.59 -6.91
CA HIS A 265 -18.02 -21.99 -8.01
C HIS A 265 -18.17 -23.04 -9.11
N GLU A 266 -19.30 -23.10 -9.81
CA GLU A 266 -19.46 -24.00 -10.95
C GLU A 266 -18.55 -23.57 -12.12
N ASP A 267 -18.07 -24.54 -12.91
CA ASP A 267 -17.29 -24.23 -14.10
C ASP A 267 -18.25 -23.81 -15.22
N PRO A 268 -18.07 -22.62 -15.83
CA PRO A 268 -19.03 -22.11 -16.82
C PRO A 268 -18.99 -22.88 -18.15
N MET A 269 -17.87 -23.53 -18.49
CA MET A 269 -17.73 -24.29 -19.74
C MET A 269 -18.12 -25.77 -19.55
N LEU A 270 -17.86 -26.32 -18.36
CA LEU A 270 -18.18 -27.71 -18.06
C LEU A 270 -19.00 -27.83 -16.77
N PRO A 271 -20.34 -27.65 -16.86
CA PRO A 271 -21.24 -27.75 -15.71
C PRO A 271 -21.10 -29.07 -14.95
N GLU A 272 -21.41 -29.04 -13.65
CA GLU A 272 -21.14 -30.16 -12.75
C GLU A 272 -21.91 -31.42 -13.14
N ALA A 273 -23.13 -31.29 -13.66
CA ALA A 273 -23.92 -32.42 -14.16
C ALA A 273 -23.20 -33.16 -15.31
N VAL A 274 -22.53 -32.42 -16.19
CA VAL A 274 -21.74 -32.98 -17.30
C VAL A 274 -20.49 -33.66 -16.75
N ARG A 275 -19.78 -33.02 -15.80
CA ARG A 275 -18.60 -33.60 -15.15
C ARG A 275 -18.92 -34.91 -14.44
N ALA A 276 -20.03 -34.96 -13.71
CA ALA A 276 -20.48 -36.17 -13.01
C ALA A 276 -20.80 -37.31 -13.99
N ARG A 277 -21.41 -37.01 -15.14
CA ARG A 277 -21.70 -38.01 -16.17
C ARG A 277 -20.43 -38.53 -16.84
N LEU A 278 -19.50 -37.62 -17.19
CA LEU A 278 -18.19 -38.00 -17.71
C LEU A 278 -17.42 -38.85 -16.70
N ALA A 279 -17.45 -38.49 -15.41
CA ALA A 279 -16.82 -39.26 -14.35
C ALA A 279 -17.38 -40.68 -14.21
N ALA A 280 -18.70 -40.83 -14.31
CA ALA A 280 -19.35 -42.13 -14.17
C ALA A 280 -19.13 -43.04 -15.39
N ASP A 281 -19.13 -42.48 -16.59
CA ASP A 281 -19.25 -43.27 -17.82
C ASP A 281 -17.91 -43.47 -18.57
N VAL A 282 -17.00 -42.47 -18.56
CA VAL A 282 -15.87 -42.42 -19.51
C VAL A 282 -14.54 -42.08 -18.84
N LEU A 283 -14.53 -41.15 -17.90
CA LEU A 283 -13.33 -40.57 -17.30
C LEU A 283 -13.42 -40.59 -15.76
N PRO A 284 -13.21 -41.74 -15.08
CA PRO A 284 -13.34 -41.85 -13.62
C PRO A 284 -12.52 -40.84 -12.80
N GLU A 285 -11.40 -40.37 -13.35
CA GLU A 285 -10.51 -39.36 -12.76
C GLU A 285 -11.03 -37.92 -12.90
N MET A 286 -12.16 -37.71 -13.60
CA MET A 286 -12.76 -36.38 -13.79
C MET A 286 -13.11 -35.78 -12.41
N PRO A 287 -12.59 -34.59 -12.06
CA PRO A 287 -12.91 -33.97 -10.79
C PRO A 287 -14.40 -33.60 -10.76
N VAL A 288 -15.12 -34.04 -9.73
CA VAL A 288 -16.53 -33.72 -9.48
C VAL A 288 -16.59 -32.81 -8.25
N LYS A 289 -16.99 -31.54 -8.41
CA LYS A 289 -17.05 -30.55 -7.33
C LYS A 289 -17.98 -30.96 -6.19
N GLY A 290 -18.95 -31.85 -6.42
CA GLY A 290 -19.77 -32.46 -5.37
C GLY A 290 -18.95 -33.15 -4.26
N ARG A 291 -17.73 -33.63 -4.57
CA ARG A 291 -16.80 -34.22 -3.58
C ARG A 291 -15.96 -33.19 -2.83
N SER A 292 -15.92 -31.94 -3.28
CA SER A 292 -15.08 -30.88 -2.69
C SER A 292 -15.47 -30.56 -1.25
N ALA A 293 -16.76 -30.63 -0.91
CA ALA A 293 -17.21 -30.40 0.46
C ALA A 293 -16.70 -31.46 1.45
N ASP A 294 -16.57 -32.71 1.00
CA ASP A 294 -15.99 -33.79 1.80
C ASP A 294 -14.47 -33.67 1.89
N GLU A 295 -13.82 -33.23 0.81
CA GLU A 295 -12.38 -32.92 0.84
C GLU A 295 -12.06 -31.80 1.84
N GLU A 296 -12.82 -30.71 1.84
CA GLU A 296 -12.62 -29.61 2.80
C GLU A 296 -12.83 -30.07 4.26
N ARG A 297 -13.77 -31.00 4.50
CA ARG A 297 -13.97 -31.62 5.84
C ARG A 297 -12.78 -32.49 6.22
N TYR A 298 -12.29 -33.30 5.29
CA TYR A 298 -11.12 -34.16 5.51
C TYR A 298 -9.88 -33.33 5.81
N LEU A 299 -9.63 -32.29 5.03
CA LEU A 299 -8.55 -31.33 5.26
C LEU A 299 -8.63 -30.70 6.65
N PHE A 300 -9.81 -30.23 7.04
CA PHE A 300 -10.01 -29.66 8.37
C PHE A 300 -9.74 -30.68 9.49
N ALA A 301 -10.23 -31.91 9.36
CA ALA A 301 -9.98 -32.97 10.34
C ALA A 301 -8.49 -33.33 10.43
N GLN A 302 -7.77 -33.35 9.30
CA GLN A 302 -6.34 -33.60 9.27
C GLN A 302 -5.57 -32.51 10.02
N LEU A 303 -5.94 -31.23 9.84
CA LEU A 303 -5.35 -30.11 10.59
C LEU A 303 -5.57 -30.24 12.08
N LEU A 304 -6.80 -30.53 12.51
CA LEU A 304 -7.11 -30.72 13.93
C LEU A 304 -6.31 -31.87 14.56
N SER A 305 -5.89 -32.84 13.76
CA SER A 305 -5.11 -34.01 14.20
C SER A 305 -3.59 -33.79 14.08
N SER A 306 -3.14 -32.68 13.49
CA SER A 306 -1.73 -32.44 13.21
C SER A 306 -0.94 -31.85 14.40
N ALA A 307 -1.62 -31.45 15.47
CA ALA A 307 -1.01 -30.93 16.67
C ALA A 307 -1.84 -31.27 17.93
N PRO A 308 -1.21 -31.43 19.11
CA PRO A 308 -1.93 -31.66 20.37
C PRO A 308 -2.74 -30.42 20.81
N THR A 309 -2.28 -29.22 20.43
CA THR A 309 -2.98 -27.96 20.72
C THR A 309 -3.24 -27.21 19.41
N VAL A 310 -4.52 -26.97 19.11
CA VAL A 310 -4.95 -26.26 17.91
C VAL A 310 -5.75 -25.01 18.28
N THR A 311 -5.29 -23.85 17.82
CA THR A 311 -5.97 -22.56 17.96
C THR A 311 -6.66 -22.22 16.64
N LEU A 312 -7.98 -21.99 16.67
CA LEU A 312 -8.72 -21.52 15.50
C LEU A 312 -8.99 -20.02 15.65
N SER A 313 -8.69 -19.25 14.62
CA SER A 313 -8.95 -17.81 14.60
C SER A 313 -9.78 -17.41 13.38
N TRP A 314 -10.69 -16.46 13.59
CA TRP A 314 -11.57 -15.91 12.57
C TRP A 314 -11.75 -14.41 12.80
N HIS A 315 -12.02 -13.69 11.72
CA HIS A 315 -12.31 -12.26 11.77
C HIS A 315 -13.80 -12.03 12.04
N VAL A 316 -14.13 -10.98 12.80
CA VAL A 316 -15.52 -10.53 13.00
C VAL A 316 -15.85 -9.36 12.07
N PHE A 317 -14.83 -8.65 11.58
CA PHE A 317 -14.95 -7.52 10.67
C PHE A 317 -13.82 -7.54 9.63
N SER A 318 -14.13 -7.10 8.42
CA SER A 318 -13.20 -6.77 7.34
C SER A 318 -13.51 -5.37 6.78
N GLY A 319 -12.72 -4.92 5.79
CA GLY A 319 -12.98 -3.66 5.09
C GLY A 319 -14.35 -3.61 4.41
N ASP A 320 -14.91 -4.77 4.04
CA ASP A 320 -16.19 -4.90 3.34
C ASP A 320 -17.38 -5.13 4.30
N GLY A 321 -17.13 -5.14 5.61
CA GLY A 321 -18.17 -5.23 6.65
C GLY A 321 -18.01 -6.39 7.62
N THR A 322 -19.12 -6.85 8.18
CA THR A 322 -19.15 -7.90 9.20
C THR A 322 -18.86 -9.27 8.59
N MET A 323 -18.01 -10.05 9.26
CA MET A 323 -17.69 -11.43 8.88
C MET A 323 -18.30 -12.44 9.85
N THR A 324 -18.61 -13.63 9.35
CA THR A 324 -19.19 -14.73 10.14
C THR A 324 -18.16 -15.85 10.34
N PRO A 325 -18.12 -16.52 11.50
CA PRO A 325 -17.30 -17.72 11.70
C PRO A 325 -17.69 -18.84 10.73
N SER A 326 -16.74 -19.75 10.50
CA SER A 326 -16.97 -20.94 9.68
C SER A 326 -18.00 -21.90 10.29
N PRO A 327 -18.77 -22.61 9.46
CA PRO A 327 -19.61 -23.73 9.93
C PRO A 327 -18.80 -24.89 10.55
N PHE A 328 -17.47 -24.92 10.40
CA PHE A 328 -16.61 -25.85 11.14
C PHE A 328 -16.45 -25.43 12.61
N VAL A 329 -16.31 -24.12 12.88
CA VAL A 329 -16.25 -23.58 14.25
C VAL A 329 -17.58 -23.83 14.97
N ASP A 330 -18.71 -23.53 14.33
CA ASP A 330 -20.05 -23.75 14.90
C ASP A 330 -20.29 -25.20 15.30
N ARG A 331 -19.70 -26.16 14.55
CA ARG A 331 -19.80 -27.60 14.86
C ARG A 331 -18.90 -27.99 16.01
N LEU A 332 -17.66 -27.49 16.04
CA LEU A 332 -16.71 -27.78 17.12
C LEU A 332 -17.16 -27.26 18.47
N GLN A 333 -17.78 -26.08 18.51
CA GLN A 333 -18.32 -25.49 19.75
C GLN A 333 -19.37 -26.37 20.45
N ARG A 334 -19.96 -27.35 19.74
CA ARG A 334 -20.90 -28.32 20.33
C ARG A 334 -20.20 -29.53 20.94
N GLY A 335 -18.91 -29.71 20.71
CA GLY A 335 -18.11 -30.82 21.21
C GLY A 335 -17.44 -30.53 22.56
N ALA A 336 -17.09 -31.59 23.29
CA ALA A 336 -16.29 -31.47 24.51
C ALA A 336 -14.82 -31.15 24.17
N GLY A 337 -14.15 -30.36 25.01
CA GLY A 337 -12.72 -30.04 24.87
C GLY A 337 -12.39 -28.79 24.04
N VAL A 338 -13.40 -28.04 23.60
CA VAL A 338 -13.20 -26.75 22.91
C VAL A 338 -13.34 -25.60 23.91
N GLY A 339 -12.33 -24.75 24.00
CA GLY A 339 -12.35 -23.56 24.85
C GLY A 339 -13.36 -22.52 24.39
N ALA A 340 -13.79 -21.64 25.30
CA ALA A 340 -14.68 -20.54 24.96
C ALA A 340 -13.99 -19.57 23.97
N PRO A 341 -14.70 -19.10 22.93
CA PRO A 341 -14.18 -18.07 22.03
C PRO A 341 -13.72 -16.85 22.83
N THR A 342 -12.45 -16.47 22.65
CA THR A 342 -11.87 -15.33 23.35
C THR A 342 -11.52 -14.26 22.33
N ARG A 343 -11.94 -13.02 22.59
CA ARG A 343 -11.53 -11.87 21.78
C ARG A 343 -10.09 -11.53 22.15
N ILE A 344 -9.19 -11.58 21.18
CA ILE A 344 -7.79 -11.20 21.39
C ILE A 344 -7.73 -9.69 21.69
N GLY A 345 -7.12 -9.35 22.83
CA GLY A 345 -6.94 -7.97 23.28
C GLY A 345 -5.77 -7.26 22.58
N GLN A 346 -5.33 -6.13 23.16
CA GLN A 346 -4.14 -5.42 22.71
C GLN A 346 -2.90 -6.30 22.88
N LEU A 347 -2.06 -6.34 21.85
CA LEU A 347 -0.87 -7.20 21.80
C LEU A 347 0.26 -6.72 22.73
N TRP A 348 0.23 -5.44 23.09
CA TRP A 348 1.29 -4.79 23.85
C TRP A 348 0.84 -4.61 25.30
N SER A 349 1.33 -5.48 26.18
CA SER A 349 1.16 -5.37 27.63
C SER A 349 2.53 -5.20 28.29
N SER A 350 2.64 -4.25 29.22
CA SER A 350 3.84 -4.01 30.03
C SER A 350 4.13 -5.13 31.04
N ASP A 351 3.13 -5.96 31.32
CA ASP A 351 3.13 -6.82 32.51
C ASP A 351 3.78 -8.19 32.28
N GLU A 352 4.11 -8.54 31.02
CA GLU A 352 4.75 -9.79 30.67
C GLU A 352 6.28 -9.64 30.54
N ILE A 353 7.02 -10.40 31.35
CA ILE A 353 8.48 -10.55 31.22
C ILE A 353 8.74 -11.45 30.01
N ALA A 354 9.20 -10.86 28.90
CA ALA A 354 9.63 -11.65 27.75
C ALA A 354 10.95 -12.36 28.05
N THR A 355 11.03 -13.65 27.74
CA THR A 355 12.25 -14.47 27.84
C THR A 355 13.13 -14.35 26.60
N ARG A 356 12.62 -13.75 25.53
CA ARG A 356 13.29 -13.56 24.24
C ARG A 356 13.77 -12.11 24.03
N PRO A 357 14.72 -11.87 23.11
CA PRO A 357 15.03 -10.52 22.64
C PRO A 357 13.78 -9.86 22.03
N ARG A 358 13.55 -8.59 22.39
CA ARG A 358 12.46 -7.75 21.86
C ARG A 358 12.98 -6.90 20.69
N PRO A 359 12.24 -6.81 19.56
CA PRO A 359 12.57 -5.90 18.47
C PRO A 359 12.57 -4.44 18.92
N ALA A 360 13.32 -3.59 18.22
CA ALA A 360 13.31 -2.16 18.44
C ALA A 360 11.90 -1.56 18.32
N TYR A 361 11.07 -2.08 17.41
CA TYR A 361 9.66 -1.68 17.29
C TYR A 361 8.85 -1.97 18.55
N GLU A 362 8.99 -3.17 19.14
CA GLU A 362 8.30 -3.55 20.38
C GLU A 362 8.75 -2.67 21.55
N LEU A 363 10.05 -2.43 21.68
CA LEU A 363 10.61 -1.55 22.70
C LEU A 363 10.10 -0.11 22.55
N ALA A 364 10.01 0.40 21.32
CA ALA A 364 9.44 1.73 21.05
C ALA A 364 7.98 1.84 21.51
N VAL A 365 7.16 0.82 21.23
CA VAL A 365 5.74 0.79 21.65
C VAL A 365 5.61 0.70 23.17
N LEU A 366 6.40 -0.16 23.82
CA LEU A 366 6.37 -0.32 25.28
C LEU A 366 6.91 0.88 26.04
N ALA A 367 7.92 1.57 25.48
CA ALA A 367 8.48 2.77 26.06
C ALA A 367 7.62 4.01 25.83
N ALA A 368 6.75 4.02 24.80
CA ALA A 368 5.96 5.19 24.43
C ALA A 368 5.20 5.85 25.60
N PRO A 369 4.54 5.10 26.51
CA PRO A 369 3.84 5.70 27.65
C PRO A 369 4.76 6.38 28.68
N SER A 370 6.04 5.99 28.76
CA SER A 370 6.99 6.43 29.81
C SER A 370 8.10 7.36 29.32
N ALA A 371 8.52 7.24 28.06
CA ALA A 371 9.61 8.01 27.48
C ALA A 371 9.24 9.45 27.13
N GLY A 372 7.95 9.74 26.96
CA GLY A 372 7.46 11.03 26.46
C GLY A 372 7.92 11.35 25.03
N ALA A 373 7.39 12.43 24.45
CA ALA A 373 7.63 12.79 23.04
C ALA A 373 9.12 12.98 22.69
N ARG A 374 9.93 13.53 23.61
CA ARG A 374 11.37 13.77 23.38
C ARG A 374 12.26 12.53 23.52
N GLY A 375 11.80 11.50 24.24
CA GLY A 375 12.58 10.27 24.46
C GLY A 375 12.36 9.18 23.42
N ILE A 376 11.27 9.26 22.65
CA ILE A 376 10.88 8.19 21.72
C ILE A 376 11.63 8.24 20.37
N GLY A 377 12.20 9.40 20.01
CA GLY A 377 12.84 9.59 18.70
C GLY A 377 13.96 8.58 18.39
N GLY A 378 14.84 8.32 19.36
CA GLY A 378 15.91 7.32 19.20
C GLY A 378 15.37 5.89 19.04
N LEU A 379 14.32 5.54 19.79
CA LEU A 379 13.66 4.24 19.68
C LEU A 379 12.92 4.07 18.34
N LEU A 380 12.28 5.14 17.87
CA LEU A 380 11.65 5.17 16.54
C LEU A 380 12.68 5.04 15.43
N ALA A 381 13.84 5.71 15.53
CA ALA A 381 14.91 5.59 14.55
C ALA A 381 15.43 4.14 14.49
N ALA A 382 15.68 3.52 15.64
CA ALA A 382 16.07 2.12 15.71
C ALA A 382 14.99 1.17 15.13
N ALA A 383 13.71 1.41 15.44
CA ALA A 383 12.59 0.64 14.90
C ALA A 383 12.44 0.79 13.37
N VAL A 384 12.70 1.99 12.83
CA VAL A 384 12.70 2.24 11.38
C VAL A 384 13.88 1.54 10.72
N ALA A 385 15.08 1.62 11.32
CA ALA A 385 16.28 0.97 10.81
C ALA A 385 16.11 -0.55 10.73
N GLU A 386 15.69 -1.18 11.84
CA GLU A 386 15.43 -2.62 11.94
C GLU A 386 14.35 -3.08 10.94
N GLY A 387 13.29 -2.29 10.77
CA GLY A 387 12.22 -2.56 9.80
C GLY A 387 12.70 -2.56 8.35
N ARG A 388 13.64 -1.68 7.98
CA ARG A 388 14.20 -1.58 6.63
C ARG A 388 15.11 -2.75 6.29
N THR A 389 15.99 -3.14 7.21
CA THR A 389 16.86 -4.30 7.04
C THR A 389 16.08 -5.59 6.80
N GLY A 390 14.91 -5.74 7.43
CA GLY A 390 14.04 -6.89 7.21
C GLY A 390 13.28 -6.85 5.88
N ALA A 391 12.96 -5.67 5.34
CA ALA A 391 12.07 -5.52 4.20
C ALA A 391 12.71 -5.81 2.84
N GLY A 392 14.04 -5.88 2.74
CA GLY A 392 14.75 -5.81 1.46
C GLY A 392 14.61 -4.42 0.82
N GLU A 393 14.21 -3.42 1.62
CA GLU A 393 14.06 -2.03 1.20
C GLU A 393 15.39 -1.29 1.43
N GLU A 394 16.45 -1.68 0.72
CA GLU A 394 17.70 -0.92 0.66
C GLU A 394 17.52 0.46 0.00
N SER A 395 16.37 0.69 -0.65
CA SER A 395 16.14 1.84 -1.54
C SER A 395 15.63 3.11 -0.85
N THR A 396 15.46 3.16 0.48
CA THR A 396 15.03 4.41 1.14
C THR A 396 16.24 5.30 1.44
N VAL A 397 16.47 6.29 0.57
CA VAL A 397 17.56 7.29 0.67
C VAL A 397 17.50 8.13 1.95
N VAL A 398 16.32 8.25 2.58
CA VAL A 398 16.12 9.08 3.77
C VAL A 398 16.65 8.36 5.02
N PRO A 399 17.60 8.92 5.79
CA PRO A 399 18.10 8.32 7.03
C PRO A 399 16.97 7.99 8.03
N PRO A 400 17.02 6.85 8.77
CA PRO A 400 16.00 6.49 9.76
C PRO A 400 15.73 7.58 10.79
N GLU A 401 16.76 8.34 11.16
CA GLU A 401 16.71 9.45 12.11
C GLU A 401 15.80 10.56 11.60
N ASN A 402 15.88 10.89 10.31
CA ASN A 402 15.03 11.92 9.70
C ASN A 402 13.57 11.50 9.66
N VAL A 403 13.29 10.21 9.40
CA VAL A 403 11.92 9.68 9.45
C VAL A 403 11.38 9.68 10.88
N ALA A 404 12.22 9.32 11.85
CA ALA A 404 11.85 9.35 13.26
C ALA A 404 11.61 10.76 13.77
N ALA A 405 12.47 11.72 13.40
CA ALA A 405 12.31 13.14 13.70
C ALA A 405 11.00 13.66 13.11
N ALA A 406 10.75 13.47 11.81
CA ALA A 406 9.49 13.90 11.18
C ALA A 406 8.24 13.30 11.84
N ARG A 407 8.29 12.03 12.28
CA ARG A 407 7.19 11.42 13.04
C ARG A 407 7.05 12.01 14.43
N THR A 408 8.16 12.29 15.10
CA THR A 408 8.16 12.89 16.44
C THR A 408 7.67 14.33 16.37
N ASP A 409 8.04 15.09 15.34
CA ASP A 409 7.56 16.45 15.08
C ASP A 409 6.06 16.45 14.79
N LEU A 410 5.58 15.50 13.98
CA LEU A 410 4.15 15.32 13.76
C LEU A 410 3.46 15.00 15.09
N MET A 411 3.95 14.01 15.84
CA MET A 411 3.39 13.67 17.15
C MET A 411 3.41 14.87 18.10
N ALA A 412 4.49 15.64 18.17
CA ALA A 412 4.57 16.84 19.02
C ALA A 412 3.62 17.96 18.54
N ALA A 413 3.40 18.08 17.24
CA ALA A 413 2.42 19.01 16.68
C ALA A 413 0.97 18.58 16.99
N VAL A 414 0.69 17.28 17.11
CA VAL A 414 -0.67 16.73 17.34
C VAL A 414 -0.95 16.43 18.82
N GLU A 415 0.04 16.02 19.61
CA GLU A 415 -0.13 15.60 21.00
C GLU A 415 0.09 16.75 21.97
N LEU A 416 -0.36 16.55 23.21
CA LEU A 416 -0.29 17.56 24.26
C LEU A 416 0.88 17.36 25.20
N PRO A 417 1.51 18.45 25.67
CA PRO A 417 2.47 18.36 26.76
C PRO A 417 1.80 17.76 28.01
N ALA A 418 2.47 16.81 28.65
CA ALA A 418 1.96 16.06 29.81
C ALA A 418 1.54 16.93 31.02
N ASN A 419 1.91 18.22 31.03
CA ASN A 419 1.71 19.14 32.16
C ASN A 419 0.54 20.11 31.95
N ALA A 420 -0.25 19.91 30.90
CA ALA A 420 -1.18 20.90 30.40
C ALA A 420 -2.61 20.64 30.96
N THR A 421 -3.21 21.61 31.66
CA THR A 421 -4.45 21.43 32.45
C THR A 421 -5.76 21.84 31.73
N GLY A 422 -5.74 22.02 30.41
CA GLY A 422 -6.90 22.41 29.58
C GLY A 422 -7.51 21.25 28.77
N PRO A 423 -8.48 21.49 27.88
CA PRO A 423 -8.85 20.56 26.80
C PRO A 423 -7.81 20.58 25.67
N SER A 424 -7.69 19.47 24.94
CA SER A 424 -6.80 19.31 23.77
C SER A 424 -7.24 20.29 22.69
N PRO A 425 -6.33 20.94 21.94
CA PRO A 425 -6.69 21.76 20.79
C PRO A 425 -7.49 20.97 19.73
N TRP A 426 -7.44 19.64 19.81
CA TRP A 426 -7.91 18.69 18.79
C TRP A 426 -9.21 18.00 19.13
N PHE A 427 -9.89 18.45 20.20
CA PHE A 427 -11.21 17.97 20.60
C PHE A 427 -11.33 16.46 20.79
N GLY A 428 -10.39 15.94 21.58
CA GLY A 428 -10.57 14.77 22.44
C GLY A 428 -10.10 14.97 23.89
N ILE A 429 -10.00 16.24 24.35
CA ILE A 429 -9.73 16.76 25.72
C ILE A 429 -8.44 16.25 26.44
N SER A 430 -7.28 16.94 26.31
CA SER A 430 -6.10 16.87 27.20
C SER A 430 -5.02 18.01 27.06
N GLY A 431 -5.29 19.32 27.22
CA GLY A 431 -4.27 20.28 27.73
C GLY A 431 -4.05 21.66 27.04
N ALA A 432 -3.58 22.68 27.78
CA ALA A 432 -3.29 24.02 27.26
C ALA A 432 -2.03 24.10 26.37
N GLY A 433 -2.23 24.41 25.09
CA GLY A 433 -1.20 24.91 24.18
C GLY A 433 -1.73 26.16 23.48
N GLU A 434 -2.09 27.18 24.26
CA GLU A 434 -2.21 28.53 23.71
C GLU A 434 -0.79 29.03 23.43
N ASP A 435 -0.45 29.15 22.15
CA ASP A 435 0.53 30.14 21.75
C ASP A 435 -0.16 31.51 21.95
N PRO A 436 0.39 32.44 22.76
CA PRO A 436 -0.24 33.74 23.03
C PRO A 436 -0.52 34.56 21.77
N ASP A 437 0.17 34.27 20.66
CA ASP A 437 -0.04 34.90 19.35
C ASP A 437 -1.18 34.27 18.52
N GLU A 438 -1.72 33.11 18.90
CA GLU A 438 -2.90 32.48 18.25
C GLU A 438 -4.24 32.87 18.93
N ALA A 439 -4.25 33.94 19.72
CA ALA A 439 -5.37 34.36 20.57
C ALA A 439 -6.58 35.00 19.85
N THR A 440 -6.97 34.51 18.66
CA THR A 440 -8.32 34.79 18.14
C THR A 440 -8.90 33.59 17.41
N LEU A 441 -9.80 32.89 18.11
CA LEU A 441 -10.64 31.86 17.51
C LEU A 441 -11.73 32.55 16.68
N TRP A 442 -11.41 32.90 15.44
CA TRP A 442 -12.34 33.57 14.52
C TRP A 442 -13.59 32.70 14.30
N VAL A 443 -14.77 33.33 14.14
CA VAL A 443 -16.05 32.62 13.89
C VAL A 443 -15.94 31.63 12.73
N THR A 444 -15.22 32.00 11.67
CA THR A 444 -14.94 31.13 10.51
C THR A 444 -14.10 29.89 10.85
N HIS A 445 -13.22 29.99 11.86
CA HIS A 445 -12.45 28.85 12.36
C HIS A 445 -13.40 27.88 13.08
N ALA A 446 -14.25 28.38 13.98
CA ALA A 446 -15.24 27.58 14.70
C ALA A 446 -16.23 26.88 13.74
N GLU A 447 -16.72 27.58 12.72
CA GLU A 447 -17.61 27.02 11.69
C GLU A 447 -16.94 25.91 10.86
N ARG A 448 -15.68 26.09 10.44
CA ARG A 448 -14.94 25.08 9.68
C ARG A 448 -14.65 23.84 10.51
N THR A 449 -14.25 24.02 11.77
CA THR A 449 -14.05 22.93 12.72
C THR A 449 -15.35 22.17 12.98
N GLY A 450 -16.48 22.88 13.14
CA GLY A 450 -17.79 22.25 13.27
C GLY A 450 -18.25 21.48 12.04
N THR A 451 -17.86 21.92 10.83
CA THR A 451 -18.21 21.25 9.56
C THR A 451 -17.36 20.01 9.31
N CYS A 452 -16.03 20.12 9.49
CA CYS A 452 -15.11 19.01 9.32
C CYS A 452 -13.86 19.26 10.19
N PRO A 453 -13.80 18.65 11.40
CA PRO A 453 -12.66 18.81 12.31
C PRO A 453 -11.34 18.39 11.67
N TRP A 454 -11.34 17.31 10.89
CA TRP A 454 -10.16 16.79 10.19
C TRP A 454 -9.60 17.77 9.15
N ARG A 455 -10.46 18.38 8.33
CA ARG A 455 -10.01 19.36 7.33
C ARG A 455 -9.43 20.61 7.99
N ALA A 456 -10.11 21.13 9.01
CA ALA A 456 -9.63 22.30 9.76
C ALA A 456 -8.24 22.04 10.39
N PHE A 457 -8.05 20.84 10.95
CA PHE A 457 -6.78 20.35 11.50
C PHE A 457 -5.64 20.37 10.47
N VAL A 458 -5.88 19.74 9.30
CA VAL A 458 -4.90 19.62 8.21
C VAL A 458 -4.51 21.00 7.65
N GLU A 459 -5.49 21.86 7.34
CA GLU A 459 -5.24 23.13 6.65
C GLU A 459 -4.62 24.20 7.56
N ARG A 460 -5.19 24.40 8.75
CA ARG A 460 -4.87 25.59 9.57
C ARG A 460 -3.66 25.37 10.45
N ARG A 461 -3.45 24.15 10.96
CA ARG A 461 -2.34 23.90 11.89
C ARG A 461 -1.19 23.13 11.28
N LEU A 462 -1.45 22.04 10.56
CA LEU A 462 -0.36 21.38 9.82
C LEU A 462 0.12 22.26 8.64
N GLY A 463 -0.63 23.31 8.28
CA GLY A 463 -0.30 24.19 7.16
C GLY A 463 -0.36 23.45 5.82
N ILE A 464 -0.98 22.27 5.78
CA ILE A 464 -1.14 21.47 4.58
C ILE A 464 -2.32 22.07 3.84
N MET A 465 -2.03 22.94 2.88
CA MET A 465 -3.07 23.53 2.04
C MET A 465 -3.82 22.43 1.30
N PRO A 466 -5.15 22.57 1.13
CA PRO A 466 -5.89 21.62 0.34
C PRO A 466 -5.27 21.62 -1.05
N LEU A 467 -4.82 20.45 -1.48
CA LEU A 467 -4.36 20.32 -2.85
C LEU A 467 -5.55 20.67 -3.75
N PRO A 468 -5.37 21.55 -4.76
CA PRO A 468 -6.38 21.69 -5.78
C PRO A 468 -6.61 20.29 -6.36
N ASP A 469 -7.81 19.77 -6.17
CA ASP A 469 -8.21 18.52 -6.79
C ASP A 469 -8.54 18.88 -8.24
N PRO A 470 -7.72 18.49 -9.20
CA PRO A 470 -7.98 18.83 -10.57
C PRO A 470 -9.30 18.19 -11.07
N LEU A 471 -9.76 17.07 -10.47
CA LEU A 471 -10.98 16.34 -10.83
C LEU A 471 -12.26 16.97 -10.30
N LEU A 472 -12.15 17.79 -9.24
CA LEU A 472 -13.22 18.68 -8.83
C LEU A 472 -13.34 19.73 -9.93
N GLY A 473 -14.50 19.80 -10.60
CA GLY A 473 -14.77 20.84 -11.59
C GLY A 473 -14.45 22.23 -11.04
N LEU A 474 -14.23 23.21 -11.94
CA LEU A 474 -13.94 24.59 -11.54
C LEU A 474 -14.84 24.98 -10.36
N PRO A 475 -14.29 25.47 -9.24
CA PRO A 475 -15.13 25.93 -8.15
C PRO A 475 -16.14 26.90 -8.73
N GLY A 476 -17.36 26.89 -8.17
CA GLY A 476 -18.31 27.96 -8.48
C GLY A 476 -17.61 29.30 -8.35
N ILE A 477 -18.02 30.29 -9.15
CA ILE A 477 -17.54 31.66 -8.95
C ILE A 477 -18.15 32.15 -7.65
N ASP A 478 -17.49 31.79 -6.55
CA ASP A 478 -17.95 32.06 -5.21
C ASP A 478 -17.30 33.38 -4.77
N GLY A 479 -18.02 34.17 -3.97
CA GLY A 479 -17.54 35.47 -3.47
C GLY A 479 -16.09 35.48 -2.94
N PRO A 480 -15.58 34.43 -2.26
CA PRO A 480 -14.19 34.37 -1.80
C PRO A 480 -13.14 34.33 -2.93
N LEU A 481 -13.40 33.60 -4.02
CA LEU A 481 -12.48 33.49 -5.15
C LEU A 481 -12.36 34.83 -5.88
N VAL A 482 -13.50 35.50 -6.07
CA VAL A 482 -13.55 36.87 -6.63
C VAL A 482 -12.77 37.83 -5.74
N GLY A 483 -12.94 37.74 -4.41
CA GLY A 483 -12.22 38.55 -3.44
C GLY A 483 -10.70 38.37 -3.52
N GLN A 484 -10.22 37.13 -3.58
CA GLN A 484 -8.78 36.82 -3.68
C GLN A 484 -8.16 37.29 -5.00
N VAL A 485 -8.85 37.11 -6.13
CA VAL A 485 -8.38 37.58 -7.43
C VAL A 485 -8.32 39.11 -7.47
N VAL A 486 -9.34 39.79 -6.94
CA VAL A 486 -9.34 41.25 -6.86
C VAL A 486 -8.20 41.76 -5.96
N HIS A 487 -7.97 41.12 -4.81
CA HIS A 487 -6.87 41.51 -3.93
C HIS A 487 -5.50 41.31 -4.59
N GLY A 488 -5.27 40.15 -5.23
CA GLY A 488 -4.01 39.87 -5.92
C GLY A 488 -3.76 40.81 -7.10
N VAL A 489 -4.81 41.21 -7.83
CA VAL A 489 -4.71 42.20 -8.90
C VAL A 489 -4.41 43.60 -8.33
N LEU A 490 -5.05 43.99 -7.23
CA LEU A 490 -4.80 45.27 -6.57
C LEU A 490 -3.37 45.35 -6.03
N GLU A 491 -2.88 44.29 -5.38
CA GLU A 491 -1.48 44.21 -4.92
C GLU A 491 -0.50 44.32 -6.11
N ALA A 492 -0.77 43.63 -7.21
CA ALA A 492 0.08 43.70 -8.40
C ALA A 492 0.07 45.09 -9.06
N ILE A 493 -1.04 45.82 -8.99
CA ILE A 493 -1.14 47.20 -9.48
C ILE A 493 -0.35 48.15 -8.55
N VAL A 494 -0.52 48.01 -7.22
CA VAL A 494 0.18 48.82 -6.22
C VAL A 494 1.70 48.58 -6.30
N ALA A 495 2.14 47.33 -6.43
CA ALA A 495 3.55 46.97 -6.59
C ALA A 495 4.17 47.44 -7.93
N ARG A 496 3.35 47.86 -8.90
CA ARG A 496 3.80 48.47 -10.17
C ARG A 496 3.73 49.99 -10.19
N THR A 497 3.10 50.60 -9.18
CA THR A 497 2.95 52.06 -9.05
C THR A 497 3.88 52.68 -8.01
N VAL A 498 4.67 51.84 -7.33
CA VAL A 498 5.91 52.19 -6.60
C VAL A 498 7.08 51.81 -7.49
#